data_AF-A0A6C0HZM7-F1
#
_entry.id   AF-A0A6C0HZM7-F1
#
_cell.length_a   1.000
_cell.length_b   1.000
_cell.length_c   1.000
_cell.angle_alpha   90.00
_cell.angle_beta   90.00
_cell.angle_gamma   90.00
#
_symmetry.space_group_name_H-M   'P 1'
#
loop_
_entity.id
_entity.type
_entity.pdbx_description
1 polymer ?
#
loop_
_entity_poly.entity_id
_entity_poly.type
_entity_poly.pdbx_seq_one_letter_code
_entity_poly.pdbx_strand_id
1 'polypeptide(L)'
;MIDRVIHSICIIINPFILSTISAIYIFNYYKYPFISPVYSISKIKDRIKDMSNSIPALLASSIAVNYIIYPYILPNNTHNELEICYSILSYCTSIEFIYYVYHRLIHFYGYKTIHKKHHKNVNIYPFDTFFFTYIDDIALIYSLGIPVIFLRITYFEQFIVLYMYITCSYISHSKLFWKHHAIHHELLCYNYCILFPVFDILCNTYKQ
;
A
#
# COMPACT_ATOMS: atom_id res chain seq x y z
N MET A 1 -9.49 -27.53 -0.20
CA MET A 1 -8.29 -27.00 0.49
C MET A 1 -7.42 -26.21 -0.48
N ILE A 2 -6.95 -26.83 -1.55
CA ILE A 2 -6.14 -26.19 -2.60
C ILE A 2 -6.83 -24.95 -3.19
N ASP A 3 -8.13 -25.03 -3.48
CA ASP A 3 -8.89 -23.91 -4.08
C ASP A 3 -8.88 -22.64 -3.22
N ARG A 4 -8.91 -22.79 -1.89
CA ARG A 4 -8.88 -21.64 -0.98
C ARG A 4 -7.49 -21.02 -0.89
N VAL A 5 -6.43 -21.83 -0.97
CA VAL A 5 -5.05 -21.34 -1.04
C VAL A 5 -4.84 -20.57 -2.35
N ILE A 6 -5.30 -21.13 -3.47
CA ILE A 6 -5.25 -20.47 -4.79
C ILE A 6 -6.01 -19.13 -4.73
N HIS A 7 -7.23 -19.13 -4.17
CA HIS A 7 -8.02 -17.91 -4.03
C HIS A 7 -7.32 -16.85 -3.18
N SER A 8 -6.71 -17.25 -2.06
CA SER A 8 -5.94 -16.37 -1.17
C SER A 8 -4.68 -15.79 -1.83
N ILE A 9 -4.12 -16.49 -2.81
CA ILE A 9 -3.00 -15.98 -3.61
C ILE A 9 -3.53 -14.98 -4.66
N CYS A 10 -4.60 -15.34 -5.37
CA CYS A 10 -5.19 -14.51 -6.42
C CYS A 10 -5.72 -13.17 -5.90
N ILE A 11 -6.26 -13.10 -4.68
CA ILE A 11 -6.80 -11.86 -4.09
C ILE A 11 -5.71 -10.80 -3.85
N ILE A 12 -4.42 -11.18 -3.83
CA ILE A 12 -3.30 -10.25 -3.71
C ILE A 12 -2.59 -10.04 -5.04
N ILE A 13 -2.27 -11.13 -5.74
CA ILE A 13 -1.51 -11.06 -6.99
C ILE A 13 -2.29 -10.29 -8.05
N ASN A 14 -3.60 -10.53 -8.19
CA ASN A 14 -4.39 -9.90 -9.24
C ASN A 14 -4.50 -8.38 -9.04
N PRO A 15 -4.89 -7.84 -7.86
CA PRO A 15 -4.85 -6.40 -7.63
C PRO A 15 -3.46 -5.82 -7.86
N PHE A 16 -2.39 -6.48 -7.40
CA PHE A 16 -1.03 -5.96 -7.57
C PHE A 16 -0.63 -5.83 -9.05
N ILE A 17 -0.85 -6.87 -9.85
CA ILE A 17 -0.56 -6.86 -11.29
C ILE A 17 -1.39 -5.80 -12.01
N LEU A 18 -2.71 -5.78 -11.78
CA LEU A 18 -3.61 -4.83 -12.42
C LEU A 18 -3.28 -3.38 -12.04
N SER A 19 -2.92 -3.15 -10.78
CA SER A 19 -2.52 -1.84 -10.29
C SER A 19 -1.21 -1.37 -10.91
N THR A 20 -0.24 -2.27 -11.05
CA THR A 20 1.05 -1.99 -11.68
C THR A 20 0.87 -1.64 -13.16
N ILE A 21 0.08 -2.42 -13.89
CA ILE A 21 -0.23 -2.17 -15.31
C ILE A 21 -0.95 -0.83 -15.46
N SER A 22 -1.95 -0.58 -14.60
CA SER A 22 -2.73 0.66 -14.60
C SER A 22 -1.82 1.87 -14.36
N ALA A 23 -0.93 1.80 -13.36
CA ALA A 23 0.02 2.87 -13.09
C ALA A 23 0.98 3.08 -14.27
N ILE A 24 1.59 2.03 -14.83
CA ILE A 24 2.45 2.14 -16.02
C ILE A 24 1.72 2.84 -17.17
N TYR A 25 0.47 2.46 -17.43
CA TYR A 25 -0.33 3.08 -18.49
C TYR A 25 -0.60 4.57 -18.23
N ILE A 26 -1.02 4.93 -17.01
CA ILE A 26 -1.24 6.33 -16.60
C ILE A 26 0.04 7.15 -16.81
N PHE A 27 1.17 6.69 -16.29
CA PHE A 27 2.43 7.41 -16.38
C PHE A 27 2.92 7.56 -17.84
N ASN A 28 2.76 6.53 -18.66
CA ASN A 28 3.04 6.61 -20.10
C ASN A 28 2.13 7.61 -20.82
N TYR A 29 0.83 7.64 -20.50
CA TYR A 29 -0.12 8.59 -21.09
C TYR A 29 0.29 10.04 -20.81
N TYR A 30 0.70 10.36 -19.58
CA TYR A 30 1.18 11.69 -19.18
C TYR A 30 2.64 11.97 -19.56
N LYS A 31 3.32 11.05 -20.26
CA LYS A 31 4.76 11.14 -20.59
C LYS A 31 5.64 11.41 -19.35
N TYR A 32 5.23 10.89 -18.19
CA TYR A 32 5.98 10.99 -16.94
C TYR A 32 6.70 9.67 -16.68
N PRO A 33 8.00 9.67 -16.34
CA PRO A 33 8.77 8.43 -16.17
C PRO A 33 8.28 7.61 -14.97
N PHE A 34 7.98 6.33 -15.19
CA PHE A 34 7.62 5.39 -14.11
C PHE A 34 8.85 4.99 -13.26
N ILE A 35 10.00 4.86 -13.92
CA ILE A 35 11.30 4.60 -13.30
C ILE A 35 12.14 5.87 -13.43
N SER A 36 12.85 6.25 -12.36
CA SER A 36 13.79 7.37 -12.39
C SER A 36 14.75 7.27 -13.60
N PRO A 37 14.86 8.33 -14.44
CA PRO A 37 15.71 8.32 -15.63
C PRO A 37 17.21 8.25 -15.31
N VAL A 38 17.60 8.57 -14.06
CA VAL A 38 19.01 8.49 -13.61
C VAL A 38 19.39 7.12 -13.05
N TYR A 39 18.50 6.13 -13.07
CA TYR A 39 18.82 4.80 -12.56
C TYR A 39 19.66 4.00 -13.55
N SER A 40 20.76 3.44 -13.08
CA SER A 40 21.49 2.41 -13.81
C SER A 40 20.73 1.09 -13.80
N ILE A 41 21.00 0.23 -14.78
CA ILE A 41 20.42 -1.12 -14.86
C ILE A 41 20.72 -1.92 -13.59
N SER A 42 21.93 -1.77 -13.01
CA SER A 42 22.28 -2.42 -11.74
C SER A 42 21.35 -1.99 -10.62
N LYS A 43 21.11 -0.68 -10.47
CA LYS A 43 20.22 -0.14 -9.43
C LYS A 43 18.78 -0.63 -9.60
N ILE A 44 18.30 -0.79 -10.84
CA ILE A 44 16.97 -1.37 -11.11
C ILE A 44 16.93 -2.84 -10.67
N LYS A 45 17.95 -3.64 -11.03
CA LYS A 45 18.03 -5.05 -10.63
C LYS A 45 18.08 -5.23 -9.12
N ASP A 46 18.87 -4.40 -8.42
CA ASP A 46 18.98 -4.44 -6.96
C ASP A 46 17.62 -4.15 -6.29
N ARG A 47 16.87 -3.16 -6.81
CA ARG A 47 15.52 -2.85 -6.31
C ARG A 47 14.53 -3.98 -6.56
N ILE A 48 14.54 -4.58 -7.75
CA ILE A 48 13.68 -5.74 -8.06
C ILE A 48 13.98 -6.90 -7.11
N LYS A 49 15.28 -7.17 -6.87
CA LYS A 49 15.71 -8.19 -5.92
C LYS A 49 15.20 -7.90 -4.51
N ASP A 50 15.35 -6.67 -4.04
CA ASP A 50 14.85 -6.25 -2.74
C ASP A 50 13.33 -6.43 -2.61
N MET A 51 12.56 -5.98 -3.60
CA MET A 51 11.11 -6.16 -3.63
C MET A 51 10.72 -7.65 -3.65
N SER A 52 11.48 -8.49 -4.36
CA SER A 52 11.20 -9.93 -4.45
C SER A 52 11.40 -10.67 -3.14
N ASN A 53 12.28 -10.17 -2.25
CA ASN A 53 12.52 -10.78 -0.94
C ASN A 53 11.30 -10.70 -0.01
N SER A 54 10.37 -9.77 -0.28
CA SER A 54 9.17 -9.56 0.55
C SER A 54 7.97 -10.36 0.05
N ILE A 55 8.04 -10.94 -1.15
CA ILE A 55 6.99 -11.78 -1.73
C ILE A 55 6.61 -12.97 -0.82
N PRO A 56 7.56 -13.75 -0.25
CA PRO A 56 7.19 -14.87 0.61
C PRO A 56 6.38 -14.46 1.84
N ALA A 57 6.74 -13.36 2.49
CA ALA A 57 6.01 -12.84 3.65
C ALA A 57 4.63 -12.31 3.26
N LEU A 58 4.51 -11.62 2.13
CA LEU A 58 3.23 -11.19 1.55
C LEU A 58 2.30 -12.37 1.24
N LEU A 59 2.83 -13.43 0.61
CA LEU A 59 2.04 -14.62 0.30
C LEU A 59 1.64 -15.37 1.57
N ALA A 60 2.57 -15.56 2.52
CA ALA A 60 2.30 -16.25 3.77
C ALA A 60 1.25 -15.52 4.62
N SER A 61 1.36 -14.20 4.76
CA SER A 61 0.38 -13.37 5.47
C SER A 61 -0.98 -13.36 4.77
N SER A 62 -1.01 -13.25 3.44
CA SER A 62 -2.25 -13.34 2.68
C SER A 62 -2.94 -14.69 2.87
N ILE A 63 -2.18 -15.79 2.78
CA ILE A 63 -2.72 -17.13 3.03
C ILE A 63 -3.22 -17.20 4.47
N ALA A 64 -2.46 -16.74 5.46
CA ALA A 64 -2.90 -16.75 6.85
C ALA A 64 -4.23 -15.99 7.04
N VAL A 65 -4.35 -14.76 6.52
CA VAL A 65 -5.57 -13.97 6.66
C VAL A 65 -6.73 -14.58 5.86
N ASN A 66 -6.55 -14.82 4.56
CA ASN A 66 -7.64 -15.21 3.67
C ASN A 66 -8.02 -16.70 3.77
N TYR A 67 -7.10 -17.58 4.16
CA TYR A 67 -7.40 -19.00 4.36
C TYR A 67 -7.86 -19.31 5.78
N ILE A 68 -7.21 -18.74 6.81
CA ILE A 68 -7.48 -19.10 8.21
C ILE A 68 -8.54 -18.21 8.81
N ILE A 69 -8.50 -16.89 8.60
CA ILE A 69 -9.36 -15.96 9.31
C ILE A 69 -10.63 -15.68 8.51
N TYR A 70 -10.46 -15.30 7.26
CA TYR A 70 -11.50 -14.70 6.45
C TYR A 70 -12.74 -15.57 6.23
N PRO A 71 -12.65 -16.91 6.07
CA PRO A 71 -13.84 -17.76 5.92
C PRO A 71 -14.80 -17.72 7.10
N TYR A 72 -14.32 -17.32 8.29
CA TYR A 72 -15.13 -17.27 9.52
C TYR A 72 -15.76 -15.90 9.78
N ILE A 73 -15.37 -14.88 8.99
CA ILE A 73 -15.82 -13.50 9.17
C ILE A 73 -16.42 -12.89 7.90
N LEU A 74 -16.39 -13.63 6.79
CA LEU A 74 -17.11 -13.29 5.57
C LEU A 74 -18.59 -13.05 5.88
N PRO A 75 -19.20 -11.98 5.35
CA PRO A 75 -20.62 -11.78 5.51
C PRO A 75 -21.39 -12.93 4.85
N ASN A 76 -22.43 -13.40 5.53
CA ASN A 76 -23.27 -14.51 5.07
C ASN A 76 -24.07 -14.18 3.80
N ASN A 77 -24.26 -12.88 3.52
CA ASN A 77 -25.00 -12.35 2.39
C ASN A 77 -24.13 -11.35 1.61
N THR A 78 -24.45 -11.16 0.33
CA THR A 78 -23.91 -10.03 -0.43
C THR A 78 -24.43 -8.72 0.15
N HIS A 79 -23.53 -7.76 0.35
CA HIS A 79 -23.91 -6.41 0.73
C HIS A 79 -24.70 -5.71 -0.37
N ASN A 80 -25.63 -4.85 0.02
CA ASN A 80 -26.25 -3.87 -0.87
C ASN A 80 -25.31 -2.69 -1.16
N GLU A 81 -25.68 -1.80 -2.07
CA GLU A 81 -24.81 -0.69 -2.50
C GLU A 81 -24.36 0.25 -1.37
N LEU A 82 -25.25 0.54 -0.41
CA LEU A 82 -24.92 1.39 0.74
C LEU A 82 -23.96 0.68 1.69
N GLU A 83 -24.19 -0.61 1.92
CA GLU A 83 -23.30 -1.46 2.73
C GLU A 83 -21.91 -1.59 2.08
N ILE A 84 -21.84 -1.79 0.76
CA ILE A 84 -20.58 -1.81 -0.01
C ILE A 84 -19.84 -0.49 0.19
N CYS A 85 -20.53 0.64 0.00
CA CYS A 85 -19.93 1.96 0.15
C CYS A 85 -19.40 2.18 1.57
N TYR A 86 -20.20 1.88 2.58
CA TYR A 86 -19.81 1.98 3.99
C TYR A 86 -18.61 1.09 4.32
N SER A 87 -18.63 -0.16 3.85
CA SER A 87 -17.55 -1.14 4.07
C SER A 87 -16.24 -0.68 3.43
N ILE A 88 -16.27 -0.20 2.18
CA ILE A 88 -15.10 0.34 1.49
C ILE A 88 -14.57 1.59 2.22
N LEU A 89 -15.42 2.54 2.58
CA LEU A 89 -15.00 3.77 3.28
C LEU A 89 -14.40 3.46 4.65
N SER A 90 -15.02 2.54 5.41
CA SER A 90 -14.53 2.10 6.71
C SER A 90 -13.18 1.40 6.58
N TYR A 91 -13.02 0.58 5.54
CA TYR A 91 -11.77 -0.12 5.26
C TYR A 91 -10.66 0.86 4.87
N CYS A 92 -10.92 1.77 3.93
CA CYS A 92 -9.98 2.83 3.56
C CYS A 92 -9.56 3.65 4.79
N THR A 93 -10.50 4.07 5.62
CA THR A 93 -10.21 4.85 6.84
C THR A 93 -9.36 4.07 7.83
N SER A 94 -9.64 2.78 8.00
CA SER A 94 -8.88 1.91 8.90
C SER A 94 -7.45 1.67 8.41
N ILE A 95 -7.24 1.48 7.10
CA ILE A 95 -5.89 1.37 6.50
C ILE A 95 -5.11 2.66 6.78
N GLU A 96 -5.67 3.83 6.47
CA GLU A 96 -4.99 5.11 6.72
C GLU A 96 -4.66 5.31 8.18
N PHE A 97 -5.54 4.92 9.10
CA PHE A 97 -5.27 5.07 10.54
C PHE A 97 -4.11 4.20 10.98
N ILE A 98 -4.15 2.91 10.64
CA ILE A 98 -3.12 1.94 11.05
C ILE A 98 -1.77 2.34 10.42
N TYR A 99 -1.79 2.70 9.13
CA TYR A 99 -0.60 3.15 8.43
C TYR A 99 -0.06 4.45 9.03
N TYR A 100 -0.91 5.44 9.29
CA TYR A 100 -0.51 6.71 9.93
C TYR A 100 0.20 6.48 11.26
N VAL A 101 -0.38 5.66 12.14
CA VAL A 101 0.20 5.34 13.45
C VAL A 101 1.57 4.67 13.27
N TYR A 102 1.65 3.64 12.44
CA TYR A 102 2.91 2.96 12.16
C TYR A 102 3.97 3.91 11.59
N HIS A 103 3.60 4.64 10.55
CA HIS A 103 4.50 5.48 9.78
C HIS A 103 5.03 6.65 10.64
N ARG A 104 4.18 7.26 11.45
CA ARG A 104 4.63 8.25 12.42
C ARG A 104 5.58 7.64 13.44
N LEU A 105 5.21 6.52 14.07
CA LEU A 105 6.08 5.85 15.07
C LEU A 105 7.43 5.47 14.49
N ILE A 106 7.49 4.98 13.25
CA ILE A 106 8.76 4.58 12.63
C ILE A 106 9.64 5.79 12.35
N HIS A 107 9.08 6.93 11.96
CA HIS A 107 9.85 8.16 11.81
C HIS A 107 10.48 8.64 13.12
N PHE A 108 9.79 8.48 14.25
CA PHE A 108 10.32 8.87 15.56
C PHE A 108 11.31 7.87 16.14
N TYR A 109 11.00 6.56 16.08
CA TYR A 109 11.73 5.54 16.85
C TYR A 109 12.59 4.61 15.98
N GLY A 110 12.22 4.40 14.72
CA GLY A 110 12.84 3.40 13.83
C GLY A 110 13.47 3.96 12.56
N TYR A 111 13.54 5.28 12.39
CA TYR A 111 13.89 5.87 11.10
C TYR A 111 15.25 5.40 10.60
N LYS A 112 16.29 5.48 11.43
CA LYS A 112 17.67 5.19 11.02
C LYS A 112 17.87 3.74 10.57
N THR A 113 17.12 2.79 11.15
CA THR A 113 17.33 1.34 10.98
C THR A 113 16.33 0.70 10.02
N ILE A 114 15.10 1.23 9.98
CA ILE A 114 13.97 0.65 9.25
C ILE A 114 13.64 1.56 8.07
N HIS A 115 13.18 2.79 8.35
CA HIS A 115 12.50 3.57 7.31
C HIS A 115 13.42 4.45 6.42
N LYS A 116 14.67 4.69 6.81
CA LYS A 116 15.64 5.52 6.06
C LYS A 116 15.90 5.01 4.64
N LYS A 117 15.78 3.70 4.41
CA LYS A 117 15.95 3.11 3.07
C LYS A 117 14.91 3.65 2.08
N HIS A 118 13.67 3.82 2.54
CA HIS A 118 12.57 4.35 1.74
C HIS A 118 12.83 5.79 1.31
N HIS A 119 13.25 6.63 2.27
CA HIS A 119 13.61 8.05 2.08
C HIS A 119 14.95 8.29 1.39
N LYS A 120 15.58 7.25 0.82
CA LYS A 120 16.89 7.39 0.19
C LYS A 120 16.85 8.32 -1.03
N ASN A 121 15.72 8.41 -1.73
CA ASN A 121 15.55 9.39 -2.81
C ASN A 121 14.50 10.42 -2.40
N VAL A 122 14.89 11.69 -2.42
CA VAL A 122 13.95 12.80 -2.25
C VAL A 122 13.09 12.98 -3.51
N ASN A 123 13.68 12.77 -4.68
CA ASN A 123 12.95 12.71 -5.94
C ASN A 123 12.44 11.30 -6.17
N ILE A 124 11.19 11.08 -5.78
CA ILE A 124 10.50 9.79 -5.86
C ILE A 124 9.84 9.58 -7.22
N TYR A 125 9.85 8.32 -7.64
CA TYR A 125 9.16 7.82 -8.84
C TYR A 125 8.31 6.61 -8.47
N PRO A 126 7.27 6.27 -9.26
CA PRO A 126 6.37 5.16 -8.94
C PRO A 126 7.09 3.84 -8.65
N PHE A 127 8.17 3.54 -9.38
CA PHE A 127 8.99 2.36 -9.15
C PHE A 127 9.65 2.29 -7.76
N ASP A 128 9.75 3.41 -7.05
CA ASP A 128 10.30 3.47 -5.69
C ASP A 128 9.28 3.14 -4.59
N THR A 129 7.99 3.01 -4.92
CA THR A 129 6.88 2.82 -3.96
C THR A 129 7.13 1.70 -2.96
N PHE A 130 7.66 0.57 -3.42
CA PHE A 130 7.90 -0.61 -2.59
C PHE A 130 9.39 -0.83 -2.27
N PHE A 131 10.19 0.23 -2.35
CA PHE A 131 11.59 0.16 -1.95
C PHE A 131 11.73 0.35 -0.44
N PHE A 132 11.39 -0.71 0.27
CA PHE A 132 11.27 -0.74 1.72
C PHE A 132 12.28 -1.68 2.37
N THR A 133 12.35 -1.63 3.69
CA THR A 133 12.91 -2.73 4.47
C THR A 133 11.85 -3.79 4.70
N TYR A 134 12.28 -5.01 5.01
CA TYR A 134 11.37 -6.12 5.32
C TYR A 134 10.36 -5.80 6.44
N ILE A 135 10.76 -4.96 7.42
CA ILE A 135 9.86 -4.54 8.51
C ILE A 135 8.79 -3.57 8.01
N ASP A 136 9.14 -2.63 7.14
CA ASP A 136 8.17 -1.73 6.49
C ASP A 136 7.18 -2.54 5.63
N ASP A 137 7.67 -3.55 4.90
CA ASP A 137 6.81 -4.42 4.07
C ASP A 137 5.81 -5.20 4.93
N ILE A 138 6.27 -5.78 6.04
CA ILE A 138 5.39 -6.45 7.00
C ILE A 138 4.34 -5.48 7.57
N ALA A 139 4.75 -4.28 7.95
CA ALA A 139 3.82 -3.29 8.51
C ALA A 139 2.77 -2.85 7.48
N LEU A 140 3.16 -2.67 6.22
CA LEU A 140 2.24 -2.38 5.12
C LEU A 140 1.24 -3.51 4.93
N ILE A 141 1.72 -4.76 4.89
CA ILE A 141 0.87 -5.96 4.84
C ILE A 141 -0.15 -5.97 5.97
N TYR A 142 0.28 -5.69 7.20
CA TYR A 142 -0.64 -5.65 8.35
C TYR A 142 -1.62 -4.49 8.27
N SER A 143 -1.21 -3.31 7.79
CA SER A 143 -2.13 -2.18 7.61
C SER A 143 -3.27 -2.49 6.65
N LEU A 144 -3.00 -3.33 5.64
CA LEU A 144 -4.00 -3.83 4.70
C LEU A 144 -4.78 -5.04 5.27
N GLY A 145 -4.12 -5.96 5.97
CA GLY A 145 -4.75 -7.21 6.42
C GLY A 145 -5.55 -7.10 7.72
N ILE A 146 -5.16 -6.23 8.66
CA ILE A 146 -5.81 -6.09 9.96
C ILE A 146 -7.27 -5.62 9.85
N PRO A 147 -7.63 -4.61 9.03
CA PRO A 147 -9.01 -4.18 8.93
C PRO A 147 -9.97 -5.27 8.50
N VAL A 148 -9.51 -6.23 7.69
CA VAL A 148 -10.29 -7.40 7.26
C VAL A 148 -10.83 -8.20 8.45
N ILE A 149 -10.11 -8.23 9.58
CA ILE A 149 -10.44 -9.04 10.76
C ILE A 149 -11.71 -8.52 11.45
N PHE A 150 -11.91 -7.20 11.49
CA PHE A 150 -13.02 -6.58 12.23
C PHE A 150 -14.04 -5.88 11.33
N LEU A 151 -13.71 -5.63 10.07
CA LEU A 151 -14.65 -5.19 9.06
C LEU A 151 -15.15 -6.42 8.29
N ARG A 152 -16.45 -6.68 8.37
CA ARG A 152 -17.09 -7.73 7.57
C ARG A 152 -17.13 -7.24 6.13
N ILE A 153 -16.07 -7.49 5.36
CA ILE A 153 -15.98 -7.10 3.95
C ILE A 153 -16.09 -8.34 3.06
N THR A 154 -16.52 -8.14 1.82
CA THR A 154 -16.53 -9.20 0.79
C THR A 154 -15.19 -9.27 0.05
N TYR A 155 -14.89 -10.39 -0.60
CA TYR A 155 -13.72 -10.50 -1.50
C TYR A 155 -13.72 -9.43 -2.59
N PHE A 156 -14.89 -9.07 -3.11
CA PHE A 156 -15.02 -8.03 -4.13
C PHE A 156 -14.63 -6.65 -3.59
N GLU A 157 -15.14 -6.27 -2.42
CA GLU A 157 -14.77 -5.02 -1.75
C GLU A 157 -13.28 -4.97 -1.42
N GLN A 158 -12.73 -6.07 -0.90
CA GLN A 158 -11.30 -6.19 -0.60
C GLN A 158 -10.46 -6.01 -1.86
N PHE A 159 -10.86 -6.65 -2.97
CA PHE A 159 -10.18 -6.50 -4.25
C PHE A 159 -10.17 -5.04 -4.73
N ILE A 160 -11.32 -4.35 -4.66
CA ILE A 160 -11.44 -2.94 -5.06
C ILE A 160 -10.51 -2.07 -4.22
N VAL A 161 -10.55 -2.22 -2.88
CA VAL A 161 -9.72 -1.44 -1.97
C VAL A 161 -8.24 -1.67 -2.24
N LEU A 162 -7.81 -2.93 -2.37
CA LEU A 162 -6.40 -3.26 -2.67
C LEU A 162 -5.97 -2.68 -4.02
N TYR A 163 -6.79 -2.80 -5.06
CA TYR A 163 -6.51 -2.22 -6.37
C TYR A 163 -6.34 -0.69 -6.28
N MET A 164 -7.30 0.00 -5.65
CA MET A 164 -7.22 1.44 -5.45
C MET A 164 -5.98 1.84 -4.67
N TYR A 165 -5.69 1.17 -3.55
CA TYR A 165 -4.56 1.53 -2.70
C TYR A 165 -3.22 1.34 -3.40
N ILE A 166 -3.01 0.21 -4.09
CA ILE A 166 -1.75 -0.05 -4.77
C ILE A 166 -1.58 0.92 -5.95
N THR A 167 -2.61 1.15 -6.76
CA THR A 167 -2.55 2.12 -7.87
C THR A 167 -2.28 3.53 -7.36
N CYS A 168 -3.03 4.00 -6.36
CA CYS A 168 -2.84 5.34 -5.82
C CYS A 168 -1.50 5.48 -5.08
N SER A 169 -0.96 4.40 -4.49
CA SER A 169 0.38 4.41 -3.88
C SER A 169 1.46 4.66 -4.94
N TYR A 170 1.38 3.99 -6.09
CA TYR A 170 2.26 4.28 -7.23
C TYR A 170 2.16 5.74 -7.68
N ILE A 171 0.93 6.26 -7.75
CA ILE A 171 0.68 7.64 -8.18
C ILE A 171 1.22 8.64 -7.15
N SER A 172 1.07 8.36 -5.85
CA SER A 172 1.60 9.16 -4.73
C SER A 172 3.13 9.25 -4.70
N HIS A 173 3.81 8.23 -5.23
CA HIS A 173 5.25 8.26 -5.46
C HIS A 173 5.64 9.02 -6.72
N SER A 174 4.97 10.14 -6.98
CA SER A 174 5.30 11.07 -8.04
C SER A 174 4.79 12.45 -7.69
N LYS A 175 5.24 13.47 -8.43
CA LYS A 175 4.69 14.83 -8.34
C LYS A 175 3.61 15.10 -9.40
N LEU A 176 3.08 14.04 -10.05
CA LEU A 176 2.21 14.16 -11.23
C LEU A 176 0.84 14.78 -10.90
N PHE A 177 0.16 14.26 -9.88
CA PHE A 177 -1.18 14.73 -9.49
C PHE A 177 -1.22 15.40 -8.13
N TRP A 178 -0.38 14.96 -7.20
CA TRP A 178 -0.33 15.45 -5.83
C TRP A 178 1.11 15.46 -5.32
N LYS A 179 1.39 16.33 -4.36
CA LYS A 179 2.71 16.45 -3.74
C LYS A 179 2.75 15.96 -2.29
N HIS A 180 1.63 15.50 -1.73
CA HIS A 180 1.49 15.08 -0.33
C HIS A 180 2.66 14.20 0.13
N HIS A 181 2.86 13.07 -0.55
CA HIS A 181 3.93 12.14 -0.19
C HIS A 181 5.33 12.63 -0.63
N ALA A 182 5.44 13.42 -1.69
CA ALA A 182 6.72 14.03 -2.05
C ALA A 182 7.21 15.03 -0.99
N ILE A 183 6.31 15.83 -0.41
CA ILE A 183 6.60 16.73 0.72
C ILE A 183 7.02 15.92 1.95
N HIS A 184 6.40 14.76 2.17
CA HIS A 184 6.82 13.85 3.21
C HIS A 184 8.27 13.38 3.02
N HIS A 185 8.67 12.95 1.82
CA HIS A 185 10.06 12.59 1.52
C HIS A 185 11.06 13.76 1.66
N GLU A 186 10.59 15.00 1.49
CA GLU A 186 11.41 16.21 1.65
C GLU A 186 11.57 16.63 3.12
N LEU A 187 10.51 16.53 3.93
CA LEU A 187 10.46 17.10 5.28
C LEU A 187 10.49 16.07 6.41
N LEU A 188 10.10 14.81 6.13
CA LEU A 188 10.07 13.65 7.04
C LEU A 188 9.18 13.77 8.30
N CYS A 189 8.71 14.97 8.63
CA CYS A 189 7.91 15.25 9.84
C CYS A 189 6.44 15.60 9.57
N TYR A 190 6.02 15.56 8.31
CA TYR A 190 4.65 15.85 7.87
C TYR A 190 4.15 14.76 6.92
N ASN A 191 2.83 14.72 6.70
CA ASN A 191 2.18 13.93 5.65
C ASN A 191 2.42 12.42 5.78
N TYR A 192 2.09 11.86 6.95
CA TYR A 192 2.28 10.44 7.26
C TYR A 192 1.20 9.51 6.68
N CYS A 193 0.01 10.01 6.36
CA CYS A 193 -0.98 9.25 5.61
C CYS A 193 -0.47 8.94 4.20
N ILE A 194 -0.94 7.84 3.61
CA ILE A 194 -0.46 7.40 2.30
C ILE A 194 -1.24 8.09 1.16
N LEU A 195 -2.58 8.07 1.23
CA LEU A 195 -3.44 8.63 0.18
C LEU A 195 -4.31 9.77 0.70
N PHE A 196 -5.01 9.54 1.80
CA PHE A 196 -5.98 10.48 2.35
C PHE A 196 -5.42 11.15 3.62
N PRO A 197 -5.14 12.47 3.61
CA PRO A 197 -4.49 13.16 4.73
C PRO A 197 -5.42 13.40 5.94
N VAL A 198 -6.40 12.53 6.17
CA VAL A 198 -7.41 12.69 7.23
C VAL A 198 -6.73 12.76 8.60
N PHE A 199 -5.86 11.80 8.92
CA PHE A 199 -5.18 11.78 10.20
C PHE A 199 -4.05 12.81 10.29
N ASP A 200 -3.44 13.16 9.16
CA ASP A 200 -2.51 14.29 9.14
C ASP A 200 -3.18 15.62 9.50
N ILE A 201 -4.39 15.86 8.99
CA ILE A 201 -5.16 17.08 9.32
C ILE A 201 -5.57 17.04 10.79
N LEU A 202 -6.15 15.93 11.26
CA LEU A 202 -6.63 15.79 12.63
C LEU A 202 -5.52 15.91 13.68
N CYS A 203 -4.32 15.41 13.36
CA CYS A 203 -3.17 15.45 14.25
C CYS A 203 -2.21 16.63 13.99
N ASN A 204 -2.59 17.58 13.13
CA ASN A 204 -1.79 18.74 12.75
C ASN A 204 -0.38 18.37 12.24
N THR A 205 -0.29 17.29 11.44
CA THR A 205 0.90 16.86 10.72
C THR A 205 0.76 17.02 9.20
N TYR A 206 -0.28 17.72 8.73
CA TYR A 206 -0.47 18.00 7.30
C TYR A 206 0.32 19.22 6.82
N LYS A 207 0.92 19.11 5.63
CA LYS A 207 1.62 20.20 4.94
C LYS A 207 1.29 20.22 3.44
N GLN A 208 0.91 21.40 2.96
CA GLN A 208 0.66 21.69 1.54
C GLN A 208 1.94 22.04 0.78
#